data_AF-A0A814TJ83-F1
#
_entry.id   AF-A0A814TJ83-F1
#
_cell.length_a   1.000
_cell.length_b   1.000
_cell.length_c   1.000
_cell.angle_alpha   90.00
_cell.angle_beta   90.00
_cell.angle_gamma   90.00
#
_symmetry.space_group_name_H-M   'P 1'
#
loop_
_entity.id
_entity.type
_entity.pdbx_description
1 polymer ?
#
loop_
_entity_poly.entity_id
_entity_poly.type
_entity_poly.pdbx_seq_one_letter_code
_entity_poly.pdbx_strand_id
1 'polypeptide(L)'
;MITIINRRKKFTFIFILLFCILIPLYILKYLSISSKNVLLENSIANKSKWKKNRLVIIPAIYNEIKWNNYSTWPFWIRQGLDLFNKNLSRSYDIYLYQRIDPNCNPPYNWPYSPNMHEEAGVYLKFIYDFYYDLPDKMLFIHAKPTQHSLQPIEASQCIRDDVYYTTINDLWIQNRPWTSKMRDPVDNQSLIYKCAKHLLNLFGFDGEAQLNPDNQQPNDHNVISAMCCAQFYVRKERIHHYTYEQWSSVYNASLQPYCTHILDREFPGRMVGVKYFGGSLEFLWHIILGLHPAYMLPPRTNTNTDLCHLFYPSCRGSLCKETYLKYYVHPHPKSFNSTSLEQTLKE
;
A
#
# COMPACT_ATOMS: atom_id res chain seq x y z
N MET A 1 -56.33 -2.11 42.88
CA MET A 1 -56.08 -1.32 41.65
C MET A 1 -55.28 -0.04 41.90
N ILE A 2 -55.45 0.66 43.03
CA ILE A 2 -54.72 1.89 43.38
C ILE A 2 -53.19 1.70 43.58
N THR A 3 -52.76 0.52 44.06
CA THR A 3 -51.34 0.23 44.34
C THR A 3 -50.47 0.05 43.08
N ILE A 4 -51.07 -0.31 41.94
CA ILE A 4 -50.34 -0.54 40.67
C ILE A 4 -50.03 0.79 39.97
N ILE A 5 -50.90 1.80 40.13
CA ILE A 5 -50.73 3.14 39.52
C ILE A 5 -49.54 3.88 40.15
N ASN A 6 -49.30 3.73 41.46
CA ASN A 6 -48.18 4.37 42.14
C ASN A 6 -46.81 3.76 41.77
N ARG A 7 -46.75 2.48 41.39
CA ARG A 7 -45.50 1.85 40.92
C ARG A 7 -45.09 2.34 39.54
N ARG A 8 -46.05 2.54 38.61
CA ARG A 8 -45.75 3.06 37.27
C ARG A 8 -45.21 4.50 37.32
N LYS A 9 -45.79 5.38 38.15
CA LYS A 9 -45.30 6.76 38.29
C LYS A 9 -43.86 6.84 38.85
N LYS A 10 -43.50 5.97 39.80
CA LYS A 10 -42.13 5.89 40.33
C LYS A 10 -41.12 5.40 39.29
N PHE A 11 -41.47 4.42 38.47
CA PHE A 11 -40.59 3.92 37.41
C PHE A 11 -40.33 4.96 36.32
N THR A 12 -41.37 5.68 35.88
CA THR A 12 -41.22 6.75 34.88
C THR A 12 -40.32 7.88 35.41
N PHE A 13 -40.48 8.26 36.67
CA PHE A 13 -39.64 9.29 37.29
C PHE A 13 -38.16 8.88 37.36
N ILE A 14 -37.86 7.64 37.75
CA ILE A 14 -36.49 7.12 37.81
C ILE A 14 -35.86 7.06 36.41
N PHE A 15 -36.62 6.66 35.39
CA PHE A 15 -36.11 6.56 34.02
C PHE A 15 -35.79 7.94 33.42
N ILE A 16 -36.65 8.94 33.66
CA ILE A 16 -36.39 10.33 33.24
C ILE A 16 -35.16 10.88 33.96
N LEU A 17 -35.02 10.64 35.27
CA LEU A 17 -33.86 11.09 36.04
C LEU A 17 -32.56 10.46 35.52
N LEU A 18 -32.56 9.16 35.20
CA LEU A 18 -31.43 8.46 34.59
C LEU A 18 -31.07 9.04 33.22
N PHE A 19 -32.06 9.30 32.36
CA PHE A 19 -31.84 9.91 31.05
C PHE A 19 -31.24 11.33 31.16
N CYS A 20 -31.76 12.13 32.09
CA CYS A 20 -31.27 13.49 32.35
C CYS A 20 -29.86 13.53 32.93
N ILE A 21 -29.35 12.43 33.53
CA ILE A 21 -27.98 12.35 34.05
C ILE A 21 -27.04 11.73 33.02
N LEU A 22 -27.46 10.64 32.37
CA LEU A 22 -26.59 9.87 31.47
C LEU A 22 -26.32 10.60 30.15
N ILE A 23 -27.31 11.32 29.58
CA ILE A 23 -27.11 12.06 28.34
C ILE A 23 -26.07 13.18 28.51
N PRO A 24 -26.16 14.08 29.52
CA PRO A 24 -25.14 15.10 29.72
C PRO A 24 -23.76 14.54 30.02
N LEU A 25 -23.66 13.43 30.77
CA LEU A 25 -22.37 12.77 31.02
C LEU A 25 -21.77 12.19 29.74
N TYR A 26 -22.59 11.58 28.88
CA TYR A 26 -22.15 11.09 27.58
C TYR A 26 -21.70 12.25 26.67
N ILE A 27 -22.45 13.35 26.63
CA ILE A 27 -22.10 14.56 25.87
C ILE A 27 -20.81 15.19 26.43
N LEU A 28 -20.65 15.31 27.76
CA LEU A 28 -19.44 15.84 28.36
C LEU A 28 -18.22 14.97 28.05
N LYS A 29 -18.37 13.64 28.10
CA LYS A 29 -17.30 12.71 27.73
C LYS A 29 -16.92 12.85 26.25
N TYR A 30 -17.92 12.97 25.37
CA TYR A 30 -17.69 13.18 23.94
C TYR A 30 -17.00 14.52 23.65
N LEU A 31 -17.47 15.60 24.28
CA LEU A 31 -16.87 16.93 24.16
C LEU A 31 -15.46 16.99 24.76
N SER A 32 -15.18 16.28 25.86
CA SER A 32 -13.84 16.19 26.44
C SER A 32 -12.86 15.41 25.56
N ILE A 33 -13.33 14.41 24.79
CA ILE A 33 -12.49 13.69 23.83
C ILE A 33 -12.22 14.58 22.61
N SER A 34 -13.25 15.26 22.11
CA SER A 34 -13.13 16.19 20.98
C SER A 34 -12.21 17.38 21.30
N SER A 35 -12.33 18.00 22.48
CA SER A 35 -11.50 19.16 22.85
C SER A 35 -10.03 18.79 23.08
N LYS A 36 -9.75 17.58 23.59
CA LYS A 36 -8.37 17.07 23.70
C LYS A 36 -7.74 16.82 22.34
N ASN A 37 -8.50 16.35 21.36
CA ASN A 37 -8.01 16.16 20.00
C ASN A 37 -7.71 17.51 19.31
N VAL A 38 -8.58 18.52 19.49
CA VAL A 38 -8.40 19.86 18.92
C VAL A 38 -7.25 20.65 19.58
N LEU A 39 -7.01 20.47 20.89
CA LEU A 39 -5.88 21.09 21.59
C LEU A 39 -4.54 20.37 21.30
N LEU A 40 -4.56 19.07 21.01
CA LEU A 40 -3.38 18.34 20.53
C LEU A 40 -3.02 18.78 19.10
N GLU A 41 -4.01 19.02 18.23
CA GLU A 41 -3.79 19.56 16.88
C GLU A 41 -3.22 20.99 16.90
N ASN A 42 -3.62 21.85 17.84
CA ASN A 42 -3.19 23.25 17.87
C ASN A 42 -1.89 23.51 18.66
N SER A 43 -1.53 22.67 19.64
CA SER A 43 -0.22 22.78 20.34
C SER A 43 0.94 22.17 19.55
N ILE A 44 0.60 21.43 18.49
CA ILE A 44 1.52 20.86 17.51
C ILE A 44 1.35 21.66 16.21
N ALA A 45 1.67 22.95 16.25
CA ALA A 45 2.39 23.55 15.12
C ALA A 45 3.81 22.95 15.06
N ASN A 46 3.94 21.62 15.09
CA ASN A 46 5.21 20.96 14.83
C ASN A 46 5.51 21.30 13.39
N LYS A 47 6.48 22.19 13.25
CA LYS A 47 7.25 22.32 12.03
C LYS A 47 7.52 20.89 11.53
N SER A 48 6.95 20.57 10.36
CA SER A 48 7.14 19.28 9.70
C SER A 48 8.60 18.85 9.83
N LYS A 49 8.85 17.60 10.19
CA LYS A 49 10.23 17.12 10.29
C LYS A 49 10.92 17.06 8.93
N TRP A 50 10.14 17.09 7.85
CA TRP A 50 10.62 17.01 6.48
C TRP A 50 10.99 18.38 5.93
N LYS A 51 12.06 18.42 5.15
CA LYS A 51 12.41 19.62 4.38
C LYS A 51 11.39 19.77 3.24
N LYS A 52 10.85 20.99 3.07
CA LYS A 52 9.91 21.29 1.98
C LYS A 52 10.49 20.95 0.61
N ASN A 53 9.64 20.39 -0.26
CA ASN A 53 9.95 19.99 -1.64
C ASN A 53 11.14 19.03 -1.80
N ARG A 54 11.59 18.38 -0.72
CA ARG A 54 12.66 17.37 -0.77
C ARG A 54 12.05 15.99 -0.97
N LEU A 55 12.63 15.21 -1.87
CA LEU A 55 12.22 13.83 -2.08
C LEU A 55 12.63 12.99 -0.88
N VAL A 56 11.70 12.23 -0.30
CA VAL A 56 12.01 11.24 0.74
C VAL A 56 11.88 9.84 0.15
N ILE A 57 12.93 9.04 0.25
CA ILE A 57 12.96 7.66 -0.23
C ILE A 57 12.62 6.72 0.93
N ILE A 58 11.68 5.81 0.71
CA ILE A 58 11.17 4.84 1.66
C ILE A 58 11.41 3.44 1.09
N PRO A 59 12.57 2.84 1.35
CA PRO A 59 12.88 1.54 0.79
C PRO A 59 12.37 0.39 1.66
N ALA A 60 11.83 -0.64 1.02
CA ALA A 60 11.49 -1.90 1.66
C ALA A 60 12.70 -2.85 1.65
N ILE A 61 13.53 -2.76 2.67
CA ILE A 61 14.78 -3.54 2.78
C ILE A 61 14.61 -4.70 3.76
N TYR A 62 15.02 -5.91 3.36
CA TYR A 62 15.01 -7.09 4.22
C TYR A 62 16.41 -7.67 4.39
N ASN A 63 16.99 -7.53 5.58
CA ASN A 63 18.30 -8.09 5.95
C ASN A 63 19.47 -7.76 4.98
N GLU A 64 19.37 -6.70 4.19
CA GLU A 64 20.40 -6.36 3.19
C GLU A 64 21.50 -5.45 3.75
N ILE A 65 21.22 -4.77 4.86
CA ILE A 65 22.15 -3.82 5.47
C ILE A 65 22.56 -4.27 6.86
N LYS A 66 23.88 -4.37 7.07
CA LYS A 66 24.47 -4.63 8.39
C LYS A 66 24.73 -3.29 9.07
N TRP A 67 24.02 -2.98 10.16
CA TRP A 67 24.07 -1.64 10.76
C TRP A 67 25.39 -1.29 11.40
N ASN A 68 26.11 -2.31 11.87
CA ASN A 68 27.46 -2.16 12.40
C ASN A 68 28.53 -1.97 11.31
N ASN A 69 28.17 -2.05 10.03
CA ASN A 69 29.13 -1.93 8.94
C ASN A 69 28.55 -1.16 7.75
N TYR A 70 28.61 0.18 7.83
CA TYR A 70 28.14 1.08 6.78
C TYR A 70 28.80 0.84 5.43
N SER A 71 30.00 0.27 5.35
CA SER A 71 30.64 -0.02 4.06
C SER A 71 29.86 -1.03 3.21
N THR A 72 29.03 -1.86 3.85
CA THR A 72 28.18 -2.86 3.18
C THR A 72 26.89 -2.28 2.62
N TRP A 73 26.56 -1.04 2.96
CA TRP A 73 25.29 -0.46 2.55
C TRP A 73 25.32 -0.08 1.07
N PRO A 74 24.22 -0.29 0.32
CA PRO A 74 24.09 0.20 -1.05
C PRO A 74 24.52 1.65 -1.16
N PHE A 75 25.29 1.97 -2.21
CA PHE A 75 25.87 3.31 -2.37
C PHE A 75 24.80 4.41 -2.32
N TRP A 76 23.66 4.21 -2.99
CA TRP A 76 22.55 5.16 -2.99
C TRP A 76 21.96 5.41 -1.57
N ILE A 77 21.95 4.40 -0.69
CA ILE A 77 21.53 4.58 0.72
C ILE A 77 22.54 5.45 1.46
N ARG A 78 23.83 5.09 1.34
CA ARG A 78 24.92 5.84 1.98
C ARG A 78 24.93 7.30 1.52
N GLN A 79 24.59 7.52 0.25
CA GLN A 79 24.50 8.84 -0.33
C GLN A 79 23.34 9.66 0.25
N GLY A 80 22.14 9.10 0.36
CA GLY A 80 20.97 9.84 0.86
C GLY A 80 20.96 10.07 2.38
N LEU A 81 21.79 9.34 3.13
CA LEU A 81 21.98 9.53 4.58
C LEU A 81 23.17 10.43 4.93
N ASP A 82 23.74 11.12 3.94
CA ASP A 82 24.89 12.03 4.11
C ASP A 82 26.13 11.39 4.77
N LEU A 83 26.31 10.06 4.64
CA LEU A 83 27.38 9.33 5.32
C LEU A 83 28.78 9.54 4.70
N PHE A 84 28.88 10.16 3.52
CA PHE A 84 30.15 10.26 2.77
C PHE A 84 30.61 11.66 2.35
N ASN A 85 29.80 12.72 2.46
CA ASN A 85 30.27 14.11 2.26
C ASN A 85 29.15 15.12 2.57
N LYS A 86 29.34 15.99 3.57
CA LYS A 86 28.35 17.05 3.90
C LYS A 86 28.27 18.17 2.85
N ASN A 87 29.25 18.27 1.95
CA ASN A 87 29.33 19.35 0.96
C ASN A 87 28.64 19.00 -0.37
N LEU A 88 28.13 17.78 -0.55
CA LEU A 88 27.28 17.47 -1.70
C LEU A 88 25.86 17.89 -1.34
N SER A 89 25.46 19.10 -1.79
CA SER A 89 24.06 19.54 -1.72
C SER A 89 23.20 18.54 -2.49
N ARG A 90 22.61 17.58 -1.77
CA ARG A 90 21.71 16.57 -2.34
C ARG A 90 20.26 16.94 -2.08
N SER A 91 19.43 16.60 -3.06
CA SER A 91 18.01 16.95 -3.17
C SER A 91 17.06 15.91 -2.57
N TYR A 92 17.56 14.90 -1.84
CA TYR A 92 16.70 13.85 -1.25
C TYR A 92 17.15 13.40 0.15
N ASP A 93 16.20 12.85 0.91
CA ASP A 93 16.39 12.18 2.20
C ASP A 93 15.98 10.71 2.09
N ILE A 94 16.36 9.90 3.08
CA ILE A 94 15.94 8.50 3.19
C ILE A 94 15.29 8.27 4.55
N TYR A 95 14.14 7.60 4.55
CA TYR A 95 13.51 7.07 5.74
C TYR A 95 13.51 5.54 5.71
N LEU A 96 14.30 4.94 6.60
CA LEU A 96 14.50 3.49 6.64
C LEU A 96 13.67 2.84 7.74
N TYR A 97 12.83 1.88 7.37
CA TYR A 97 12.43 0.82 8.27
C TYR A 97 13.37 -0.36 8.07
N GLN A 98 13.89 -0.93 9.15
CA GLN A 98 14.63 -2.19 9.05
C GLN A 98 13.81 -3.36 9.58
N ARG A 99 13.74 -4.39 8.75
CA ARG A 99 13.33 -5.73 9.17
C ARG A 99 14.56 -6.46 9.73
N ILE A 100 14.70 -6.51 11.05
CA ILE A 100 15.81 -7.21 11.74
C ILE A 100 15.39 -8.59 12.23
N ASP A 101 14.23 -8.69 12.88
CA ASP A 101 13.72 -9.92 13.49
C ASP A 101 12.18 -9.79 13.65
N PRO A 102 11.37 -10.83 13.33
CA PRO A 102 9.94 -10.85 13.69
C PRO A 102 9.66 -10.80 15.20
N ASN A 103 10.63 -11.18 16.03
CA ASN A 103 10.59 -11.14 17.50
C ASN A 103 11.41 -9.99 18.10
N CYS A 104 11.92 -9.06 17.29
CA CYS A 104 12.48 -7.82 17.82
C CYS A 104 11.36 -7.02 18.49
N ASN A 105 11.14 -7.27 19.78
CA ASN A 105 10.53 -6.27 20.65
C ASN A 105 11.42 -5.04 20.58
N PRO A 106 10.90 -3.84 20.32
CA PRO A 106 11.71 -2.64 20.12
C PRO A 106 12.76 -2.52 21.24
N PRO A 107 14.08 -2.66 20.94
CA PRO A 107 15.12 -2.41 21.92
C PRO A 107 16.12 -1.35 21.43
N TYR A 108 15.79 -0.61 20.36
CA TYR A 108 16.66 0.41 19.80
C TYR A 108 15.83 1.61 19.36
N ASN A 109 16.39 2.82 19.43
CA ASN A 109 15.77 4.09 19.05
C ASN A 109 15.44 4.23 17.54
N TRP A 110 15.11 3.14 16.85
CA TRP A 110 14.90 3.08 15.42
C TRP A 110 13.47 2.69 15.07
N PRO A 111 12.90 3.28 14.00
CA PRO A 111 11.59 2.90 13.53
C PRO A 111 11.61 1.46 12.99
N TYR A 112 10.86 0.57 13.64
CA TYR A 112 10.64 -0.81 13.23
C TYR A 112 9.29 -0.92 12.51
N SER A 113 9.26 -1.67 11.41
CA SER A 113 8.01 -2.12 10.79
C SER A 113 7.91 -3.63 11.03
N PRO A 114 6.85 -4.10 11.73
CA PRO A 114 6.58 -5.52 11.83
C PRO A 114 6.66 -6.14 10.44
N ASN A 115 7.25 -7.34 10.34
CA ASN A 115 7.34 -8.04 9.07
C ASN A 115 5.93 -8.48 8.63
N MET A 116 5.18 -7.53 8.08
CA MET A 116 3.82 -7.68 7.59
C MET A 116 3.81 -8.12 6.14
N HIS A 117 4.72 -9.04 5.80
CA HIS A 117 4.71 -9.87 4.60
C HIS A 117 4.68 -9.10 3.27
N GLU A 118 5.82 -9.08 2.60
CA GLU A 118 6.10 -8.36 1.34
C GLU A 118 6.43 -6.88 1.49
N GLU A 119 7.04 -6.28 0.47
CA GLU A 119 7.64 -4.93 0.47
C GLU A 119 6.61 -3.85 0.80
N ALA A 120 5.40 -4.02 0.25
CA ALA A 120 4.22 -3.20 0.49
C ALA A 120 3.89 -2.92 1.95
N GLY A 121 4.16 -3.86 2.88
CA GLY A 121 3.88 -3.66 4.31
C GLY A 121 4.69 -2.51 4.91
N VAL A 122 5.91 -2.25 4.41
CA VAL A 122 6.73 -1.11 4.83
C VAL A 122 6.09 0.20 4.38
N TYR A 123 5.53 0.23 3.18
CA TYR A 123 4.91 1.43 2.62
C TYR A 123 3.63 1.81 3.37
N LEU A 124 2.78 0.83 3.69
CA LEU A 124 1.60 1.05 4.52
C LEU A 124 1.98 1.57 5.91
N LYS A 125 3.00 0.99 6.55
CA LYS A 125 3.48 1.46 7.85
C LYS A 125 3.95 2.91 7.78
N PHE A 126 4.70 3.28 6.74
CA PHE A 126 5.13 4.66 6.54
C PHE A 126 3.95 5.63 6.45
N ILE A 127 2.99 5.31 5.59
CA ILE A 127 1.80 6.16 5.39
C ILE A 127 1.01 6.28 6.69
N TYR A 128 0.81 5.17 7.40
CA TYR A 128 0.11 5.15 8.69
C TYR A 128 0.81 6.02 9.75
N ASP A 129 2.13 5.89 9.91
CA ASP A 129 2.89 6.62 10.93
C ASP A 129 2.99 8.11 10.66
N PHE A 130 3.07 8.48 9.38
CA PHE A 130 3.34 9.86 8.97
C PHE A 130 2.16 10.54 8.30
N TYR A 131 0.95 9.98 8.33
CA TYR A 131 -0.19 10.51 7.59
C TYR A 131 -0.39 12.03 7.77
N TYR A 132 -0.30 12.53 9.01
CA TYR A 132 -0.48 13.96 9.32
C TYR A 132 0.78 14.83 9.10
N ASP A 133 1.94 14.20 8.92
CA ASP A 133 3.22 14.87 8.62
C ASP A 133 3.91 14.11 7.50
N LEU A 134 3.29 14.01 6.31
CA LEU A 134 3.89 13.35 5.15
C LEU A 134 4.88 14.28 4.44
N PRO A 135 5.98 13.77 3.88
CA PRO A 135 6.83 14.55 2.99
C PRO A 135 6.09 15.00 1.73
N ASP A 136 6.44 16.16 1.17
CA ASP A 136 5.83 16.66 -0.06
C ASP A 136 5.98 15.69 -1.24
N LYS A 137 7.14 15.01 -1.31
CA LYS A 137 7.51 14.07 -2.38
C LYS A 137 8.04 12.78 -1.76
N MET A 138 7.47 11.64 -2.14
CA MET A 138 7.84 10.33 -1.63
C MET A 138 8.21 9.40 -2.76
N LEU A 139 9.21 8.56 -2.52
CA LEU A 139 9.62 7.48 -3.41
C LEU A 139 9.61 6.15 -2.65
N PHE A 140 8.65 5.28 -2.96
CA PHE A 140 8.59 3.93 -2.43
C PHE A 140 9.33 2.99 -3.39
N ILE A 141 10.35 2.30 -2.89
CA ILE A 141 11.21 1.41 -3.69
C ILE A 141 11.53 0.14 -2.94
N HIS A 142 11.84 -0.93 -3.66
CA HIS A 142 12.27 -2.16 -3.05
C HIS A 142 13.78 -2.19 -2.78
N ALA A 143 14.20 -3.27 -2.16
CA ALA A 143 15.55 -3.54 -1.67
C ALA A 143 16.62 -3.51 -2.80
N LYS A 144 16.29 -4.09 -3.97
CA LYS A 144 17.14 -4.13 -5.17
C LYS A 144 16.59 -3.30 -6.35
N PRO A 145 16.39 -1.99 -6.20
CA PRO A 145 15.52 -1.19 -7.07
C PRO A 145 15.98 -1.18 -8.54
N THR A 146 17.27 -1.47 -8.77
CA THR A 146 17.88 -1.57 -10.10
C THR A 146 17.44 -2.76 -10.96
N GLN A 147 16.77 -3.76 -10.35
CA GLN A 147 16.23 -4.91 -11.09
C GLN A 147 14.99 -4.55 -11.93
N HIS A 148 14.29 -3.48 -11.54
CA HIS A 148 13.03 -3.04 -12.13
C HIS A 148 13.07 -1.59 -12.67
N SER A 149 14.23 -0.93 -12.58
CA SER A 149 14.43 0.43 -13.09
C SER A 149 15.92 0.73 -13.04
N LEU A 150 16.56 1.20 -14.12
CA LEU A 150 18.01 1.41 -14.11
C LEU A 150 18.48 2.47 -13.09
N GLN A 151 17.73 3.57 -12.96
CA GLN A 151 18.09 4.74 -12.14
C GLN A 151 16.85 5.35 -11.45
N PRO A 152 16.21 4.62 -10.52
CA PRO A 152 14.89 4.99 -10.00
C PRO A 152 14.90 6.30 -9.20
N ILE A 153 16.01 6.61 -8.55
CA ILE A 153 16.15 7.80 -7.71
C ILE A 153 16.34 9.03 -8.60
N GLU A 154 17.27 8.96 -9.54
CA GLU A 154 17.53 10.02 -10.51
C GLU A 154 16.30 10.30 -11.37
N ALA A 155 15.60 9.25 -11.81
CA ALA A 155 14.32 9.39 -12.51
C ALA A 155 13.28 10.11 -11.66
N SER A 156 13.16 9.77 -10.37
CA SER A 156 12.20 10.40 -9.47
C SER A 156 12.46 11.88 -9.24
N GLN A 157 13.72 12.30 -9.26
CA GLN A 157 14.10 13.72 -9.18
C GLN A 157 13.75 14.51 -10.44
N CYS A 158 13.56 13.82 -11.56
CA CYS A 158 13.18 14.41 -12.84
C CYS A 158 11.67 14.50 -13.03
N ILE A 159 10.84 14.01 -12.10
CA ILE A 159 9.39 14.09 -12.19
C ILE A 159 8.94 15.55 -12.05
N ARG A 160 7.98 15.97 -12.88
CA ARG A 160 7.45 17.34 -12.82
C ARG A 160 6.73 17.60 -11.50
N ASP A 161 6.79 18.85 -11.05
CA ASP A 161 6.15 19.23 -9.79
C ASP A 161 4.64 19.01 -9.78
N ASP A 162 3.95 19.09 -10.92
CA ASP A 162 2.50 18.90 -11.03
C ASP A 162 2.07 17.43 -11.16
N VAL A 163 3.01 16.49 -11.16
CA VAL A 163 2.72 15.05 -11.13
C VAL A 163 2.52 14.61 -9.69
N TYR A 164 1.32 14.10 -9.40
CA TYR A 164 0.94 13.66 -8.06
C TYR A 164 1.30 12.20 -7.79
N TYR A 165 1.51 11.42 -8.85
CA TYR A 165 1.83 10.01 -8.78
C TYR A 165 2.38 9.52 -10.13
N THR A 166 3.37 8.63 -10.09
CA THR A 166 3.79 7.85 -11.25
C THR A 166 4.54 6.60 -10.83
N THR A 167 4.50 5.57 -11.68
CA THR A 167 5.40 4.42 -11.58
C THR A 167 6.83 4.83 -11.97
N ILE A 168 7.81 4.29 -11.25
CA ILE A 168 9.23 4.33 -11.65
C ILE A 168 9.74 2.95 -12.07
N ASN A 169 8.83 1.98 -12.11
CA ASN A 169 9.06 0.63 -12.57
C ASN A 169 9.00 0.55 -14.09
N ASP A 170 9.97 -0.11 -14.71
CA ASP A 170 10.04 -0.35 -16.15
C ASP A 170 9.51 -1.74 -16.56
N LEU A 171 9.14 -2.60 -15.60
CA LEU A 171 8.61 -3.93 -15.84
C LEU A 171 7.09 -3.91 -15.91
N TRP A 172 6.57 -3.98 -17.12
CA TRP A 172 5.14 -4.11 -17.38
C TRP A 172 4.72 -5.59 -17.46
N ILE A 173 3.71 -5.95 -16.68
CA ILE A 173 3.03 -7.24 -16.75
C ILE A 173 1.67 -7.00 -17.39
N GLN A 174 1.52 -7.45 -18.63
CA GLN A 174 0.23 -7.39 -19.31
C GLN A 174 -0.57 -8.66 -19.02
N ASN A 175 -1.86 -8.46 -18.79
CA ASN A 175 -2.85 -9.49 -18.76
C ASN A 175 -2.62 -10.66 -17.77
N ARG A 176 -2.27 -10.37 -16.51
CA ARG A 176 -2.06 -11.41 -15.49
C ARG A 176 -3.39 -11.88 -14.87
N PRO A 177 -3.72 -13.19 -14.91
CA PRO A 177 -4.89 -13.71 -14.23
C PRO A 177 -4.64 -13.89 -12.72
N TRP A 178 -5.66 -13.65 -11.91
CA TRP A 178 -5.61 -13.89 -10.46
C TRP A 178 -5.57 -15.39 -10.10
N THR A 179 -6.07 -16.26 -10.99
CA THR A 179 -6.07 -17.73 -10.85
C THR A 179 -4.68 -18.36 -10.75
N SER A 180 -3.62 -17.65 -11.12
CA SER A 180 -2.23 -18.14 -11.08
C SER A 180 -1.66 -18.36 -9.66
N LYS A 181 -2.49 -18.24 -8.62
CA LYS A 181 -2.12 -18.24 -7.20
C LYS A 181 -2.95 -19.26 -6.41
N MET A 182 -2.59 -19.46 -5.14
CA MET A 182 -3.27 -20.39 -4.25
C MET A 182 -4.76 -20.08 -4.14
N ARG A 183 -5.57 -21.14 -4.06
CA ARG A 183 -7.02 -21.06 -3.93
C ARG A 183 -7.45 -21.31 -2.49
N ASP A 184 -8.52 -20.65 -2.08
CA ASP A 184 -9.18 -20.90 -0.81
C ASP A 184 -9.91 -22.25 -0.87
N PRO A 185 -9.68 -23.18 0.07
CA PRO A 185 -10.36 -24.48 0.06
C PRO A 185 -11.87 -24.39 0.32
N VAL A 186 -12.37 -23.28 0.86
CA VAL A 186 -13.80 -23.10 1.19
C VAL A 186 -14.64 -22.80 -0.05
N ASP A 187 -14.18 -21.89 -0.91
CA ASP A 187 -14.94 -21.40 -2.06
C ASP A 187 -14.21 -21.57 -3.41
N ASN A 188 -13.02 -22.17 -3.41
CA ASN A 188 -12.17 -22.41 -4.59
C ASN A 188 -11.81 -21.13 -5.37
N GLN A 189 -11.92 -19.95 -4.76
CA GLN A 189 -11.47 -18.69 -5.36
C GLN A 189 -10.01 -18.43 -5.06
N SER A 190 -9.32 -17.70 -5.95
CA SER A 190 -7.97 -17.21 -5.69
C SER A 190 -7.92 -16.36 -4.41
N LEU A 191 -7.02 -16.72 -3.47
CA LEU A 191 -6.85 -15.97 -2.22
C LEU A 191 -6.44 -14.52 -2.48
N ILE A 192 -5.55 -14.29 -3.46
CA ILE A 192 -5.10 -12.95 -3.82
C ILE A 192 -6.23 -12.09 -4.40
N TYR A 193 -7.18 -12.70 -5.11
CA TYR A 193 -8.37 -12.01 -5.62
C TYR A 193 -9.28 -11.58 -4.47
N LYS A 194 -9.57 -12.47 -3.52
CA LYS A 194 -10.35 -12.15 -2.31
C LYS A 194 -9.71 -11.01 -1.51
N CYS A 195 -8.39 -11.06 -1.38
CA CYS A 195 -7.60 -10.02 -0.71
C CYS A 195 -7.61 -8.69 -1.45
N ALA A 196 -7.43 -8.72 -2.76
CA ALA A 196 -7.48 -7.54 -3.61
C ALA A 196 -8.86 -6.86 -3.50
N LYS A 197 -9.95 -7.64 -3.61
CA LYS A 197 -11.32 -7.15 -3.47
C LYS A 197 -11.55 -6.50 -2.11
N HIS A 198 -11.15 -7.17 -1.03
CA HIS A 198 -11.30 -6.62 0.31
C HIS A 198 -10.51 -5.31 0.49
N LEU A 199 -9.27 -5.25 0.01
CA LEU A 199 -8.42 -4.06 0.09
C LEU A 199 -9.06 -2.88 -0.65
N LEU A 200 -9.58 -3.09 -1.86
CA LEU A 200 -10.28 -2.06 -2.63
C LEU A 200 -11.54 -1.57 -1.90
N ASN A 201 -12.32 -2.48 -1.30
CA ASN A 201 -13.49 -2.11 -0.53
C ASN A 201 -13.16 -1.21 0.69
N LEU A 202 -11.99 -1.40 1.33
CA LEU A 202 -11.54 -0.54 2.44
C LEU A 202 -11.26 0.91 2.00
N PHE A 203 -10.93 1.12 0.72
CA PHE A 203 -10.82 2.45 0.13
C PHE A 203 -12.15 2.97 -0.47
N GLY A 204 -13.23 2.21 -0.34
CA GLY A 204 -14.56 2.59 -0.84
C GLY A 204 -14.79 2.31 -2.33
N PHE A 205 -13.90 1.56 -2.99
CA PHE A 205 -14.15 1.07 -4.34
C PHE A 205 -15.16 -0.07 -4.32
N ASP A 206 -15.90 -0.24 -5.43
CA ASP A 206 -16.51 -1.52 -5.75
C ASP A 206 -15.39 -2.47 -6.23
N GLY A 207 -14.84 -3.25 -5.30
CA GLY A 207 -13.74 -4.17 -5.60
C GLY A 207 -14.11 -5.25 -6.63
N GLU A 208 -15.40 -5.61 -6.75
CA GLU A 208 -15.83 -6.55 -7.79
C GLU A 208 -15.76 -5.87 -9.16
N ALA A 209 -16.37 -4.70 -9.31
CA ALA A 209 -16.38 -3.97 -10.59
C ALA A 209 -14.97 -3.58 -11.06
N GLN A 210 -14.04 -3.30 -10.13
CA GLN A 210 -12.65 -2.99 -10.48
C GLN A 210 -11.85 -4.21 -10.95
N LEU A 211 -12.07 -5.37 -10.31
CA LEU A 211 -11.30 -6.58 -10.59
C LEU A 211 -11.94 -7.48 -11.66
N ASN A 212 -13.24 -7.31 -11.89
CA ASN A 212 -14.08 -8.08 -12.81
C ASN A 212 -14.99 -7.13 -13.61
N PRO A 213 -14.42 -6.21 -14.40
CA PRO A 213 -15.21 -5.17 -15.09
C PRO A 213 -16.20 -5.75 -16.11
N ASP A 214 -15.90 -6.92 -16.68
CA ASP A 214 -16.73 -7.59 -17.68
C ASP A 214 -17.72 -8.61 -17.08
N ASN A 215 -17.75 -8.73 -15.74
CA ASN A 215 -18.60 -9.68 -15.02
C ASN A 215 -18.46 -11.13 -15.52
N GLN A 216 -17.22 -11.56 -15.83
CA GLN A 216 -16.92 -12.90 -16.32
C GLN A 216 -16.95 -13.92 -15.17
N GLN A 217 -17.52 -15.10 -15.45
CA GLN A 217 -17.42 -16.26 -14.56
C GLN A 217 -16.36 -17.24 -15.11
N PRO A 218 -15.37 -17.69 -14.31
CA PRO A 218 -15.14 -17.36 -12.89
C PRO A 218 -14.36 -16.05 -12.69
N ASN A 219 -14.74 -15.26 -11.68
CA ASN A 219 -14.24 -13.88 -11.45
C ASN A 219 -12.72 -13.75 -11.22
N ASP A 220 -11.99 -14.84 -10.94
CA ASP A 220 -10.54 -14.85 -10.76
C ASP A 220 -9.75 -15.08 -12.06
N HIS A 221 -10.43 -15.38 -13.17
CA HIS A 221 -9.83 -15.40 -14.51
C HIS A 221 -9.63 -14.00 -15.09
N ASN A 222 -10.17 -12.98 -14.43
CA ASN A 222 -9.95 -11.60 -14.80
C ASN A 222 -8.49 -11.20 -14.65
N VAL A 223 -8.18 -10.17 -15.41
CA VAL A 223 -6.87 -9.94 -15.92
C VAL A 223 -6.41 -8.56 -15.49
N ILE A 224 -5.40 -8.48 -14.63
CA ILE A 224 -4.78 -7.22 -14.24
C ILE A 224 -3.56 -6.94 -15.12
N SER A 225 -3.49 -5.75 -15.71
CA SER A 225 -2.27 -5.25 -16.34
C SER A 225 -1.61 -4.24 -15.41
N ALA A 226 -0.44 -4.57 -14.92
CA ALA A 226 0.19 -3.85 -13.82
C ALA A 226 1.70 -3.69 -14.05
N MET A 227 2.26 -2.67 -13.42
CA MET A 227 3.71 -2.62 -13.19
C MET A 227 4.09 -3.67 -12.14
N CYS A 228 5.16 -4.43 -12.40
CA CYS A 228 5.66 -5.46 -11.49
C CYS A 228 6.20 -4.84 -10.21
N CYS A 229 5.80 -5.30 -9.02
CA CYS A 229 6.23 -4.76 -7.72
C CYS A 229 5.88 -3.27 -7.50
N ALA A 230 5.73 -2.88 -6.24
CA ALA A 230 5.41 -1.51 -5.88
C ALA A 230 6.69 -0.65 -5.85
N GLN A 231 7.02 -0.05 -7.00
CA GLN A 231 8.02 1.02 -7.11
C GLN A 231 7.41 2.28 -7.71
N PHE A 232 7.22 3.31 -6.89
CA PHE A 232 6.48 4.48 -7.33
C PHE A 232 6.84 5.75 -6.59
N TYR A 233 6.70 6.84 -7.33
CA TYR A 233 6.70 8.19 -6.81
C TYR A 233 5.27 8.62 -6.48
N VAL A 234 5.10 9.32 -5.39
CA VAL A 234 3.81 9.90 -5.01
C VAL A 234 4.00 11.17 -4.18
N ARG A 235 3.11 12.13 -4.37
CA ARG A 235 3.03 13.33 -3.54
C ARG A 235 2.06 13.14 -2.38
N LYS A 236 2.27 13.86 -1.26
CA LYS A 236 1.38 13.76 -0.08
C LYS A 236 -0.08 14.02 -0.42
N GLU A 237 -0.36 14.94 -1.34
CA GLU A 237 -1.73 15.29 -1.72
C GLU A 237 -2.46 14.09 -2.34
N ARG A 238 -1.75 13.19 -3.02
CA ARG A 238 -2.34 11.97 -3.56
C ARG A 238 -2.64 10.95 -2.46
N ILE A 239 -1.79 10.85 -1.44
CA ILE A 239 -2.05 10.00 -0.27
C ILE A 239 -3.23 10.54 0.54
N HIS A 240 -3.31 11.87 0.72
CA HIS A 240 -4.41 12.58 1.38
C HIS A 240 -5.72 12.58 0.60
N HIS A 241 -5.72 12.10 -0.64
CA HIS A 241 -6.98 11.80 -1.35
C HIS A 241 -7.84 10.81 -0.57
N TYR A 242 -7.22 9.94 0.24
CA TYR A 242 -7.90 9.09 1.21
C TYR A 242 -7.67 9.59 2.62
N THR A 243 -8.69 9.38 3.45
CA THR A 243 -8.69 9.75 4.88
C THR A 243 -7.71 8.90 5.69
N TYR A 244 -7.33 9.40 6.87
CA TYR A 244 -6.52 8.62 7.81
C TYR A 244 -7.23 7.32 8.18
N GLU A 245 -8.54 7.35 8.37
CA GLU A 245 -9.36 6.19 8.75
C GLU A 245 -9.31 5.09 7.70
N GLN A 246 -9.32 5.44 6.40
CA GLN A 246 -9.16 4.48 5.31
C GLN A 246 -7.77 3.84 5.33
N TRP A 247 -6.71 4.65 5.41
CA TRP A 247 -5.34 4.13 5.50
C TRP A 247 -5.11 3.28 6.75
N SER A 248 -5.64 3.71 7.89
CA SER A 248 -5.60 2.96 9.14
C SER A 248 -6.37 1.65 9.04
N SER A 249 -7.52 1.63 8.36
CA SER A 249 -8.30 0.41 8.17
C SER A 249 -7.54 -0.61 7.32
N VAL A 250 -6.86 -0.16 6.27
CA VAL A 250 -6.01 -1.01 5.42
C VAL A 250 -4.79 -1.53 6.20
N TYR A 251 -4.12 -0.66 6.96
CA TYR A 251 -3.02 -1.07 7.83
C TYR A 251 -3.48 -2.12 8.86
N ASN A 252 -4.63 -1.89 9.52
CA ASN A 252 -5.18 -2.83 10.50
C ASN A 252 -5.64 -4.14 9.86
N ALA A 253 -6.22 -4.10 8.66
CA ALA A 253 -6.61 -5.30 7.93
C ALA A 253 -5.38 -6.14 7.53
N SER A 254 -4.24 -5.51 7.23
CA SER A 254 -2.99 -6.22 6.93
C SER A 254 -2.41 -6.99 8.13
N LEU A 255 -2.81 -6.63 9.35
CA LEU A 255 -2.49 -7.36 10.58
C LEU A 255 -3.40 -8.58 10.81
N GLN A 256 -4.54 -8.68 10.12
CA GLN A 256 -5.53 -9.74 10.32
C GLN A 256 -5.24 -10.96 9.42
N PRO A 257 -5.61 -12.18 9.85
CA PRO A 257 -5.45 -13.41 9.06
C PRO A 257 -6.49 -13.56 7.94
N TYR A 258 -7.15 -12.48 7.52
CA TYR A 258 -8.16 -12.52 6.45
C TYR A 258 -7.58 -12.99 5.11
N CYS A 259 -6.29 -12.71 4.90
CA CYS A 259 -5.56 -12.95 3.67
C CYS A 259 -4.52 -14.07 3.77
N THR A 260 -4.78 -15.04 4.63
CA THR A 260 -3.90 -16.18 4.88
C THR A 260 -4.64 -17.47 4.65
N HIS A 261 -3.96 -18.47 4.11
CA HIS A 261 -4.51 -19.81 4.03
C HIS A 261 -4.70 -20.39 5.44
N ILE A 262 -5.77 -21.15 5.67
CA ILE A 262 -6.09 -21.70 7.02
C ILE A 262 -5.01 -22.64 7.57
N LEU A 263 -4.22 -23.26 6.69
CA LEU A 263 -3.08 -24.10 7.06
C LEU A 263 -1.79 -23.31 7.27
N ASP A 264 -1.75 -22.05 6.83
CA ASP A 264 -0.59 -21.16 6.95
C ASP A 264 -0.66 -20.40 8.28
N ARG A 265 -0.66 -21.15 9.40
CA ARG A 265 -0.39 -20.53 10.69
C ARG A 265 1.04 -19.99 10.68
N GLU A 266 1.19 -18.70 10.92
CA GLU A 266 2.51 -18.13 11.18
C GLU A 266 3.15 -18.82 12.38
N PHE A 267 4.29 -19.45 12.14
CA PHE A 267 5.23 -19.73 13.21
C PHE A 267 6.22 -18.57 13.24
N PRO A 268 6.33 -17.80 14.33
CA PRO A 268 7.34 -16.75 14.46
C PRO A 268 8.71 -17.30 14.07
N GLY A 269 9.37 -16.67 13.09
CA GLY A 269 10.69 -17.09 12.60
C GLY A 269 10.70 -18.15 11.48
N ARG A 270 9.55 -18.62 10.98
CA ARG A 270 9.48 -19.49 9.80
C ARG A 270 8.78 -18.78 8.64
N MET A 271 9.49 -18.57 7.53
CA MET A 271 9.01 -17.97 6.26
C MET A 271 8.02 -18.86 5.49
N VAL A 272 7.04 -19.50 6.15
CA VAL A 272 6.24 -20.56 5.49
C VAL A 272 4.77 -20.20 5.30
N GLY A 273 4.30 -19.08 5.86
CA GLY A 273 2.97 -18.55 5.55
C GLY A 273 3.05 -17.49 4.45
N VAL A 274 2.44 -17.74 3.28
CA VAL A 274 2.31 -16.71 2.25
C VAL A 274 1.08 -15.86 2.62
N LYS A 275 1.30 -14.66 3.15
CA LYS A 275 0.19 -13.73 3.39
C LYS A 275 -0.04 -12.87 2.15
N TYR A 276 -1.22 -13.03 1.56
CA TYR A 276 -1.57 -12.38 0.29
C TYR A 276 -1.91 -10.89 0.42
N PHE A 277 -2.05 -10.32 1.63
CA PHE A 277 -2.46 -8.92 1.79
C PHE A 277 -1.41 -7.93 1.25
N GLY A 278 -0.15 -8.07 1.67
CA GLY A 278 0.94 -7.23 1.16
C GLY A 278 1.13 -7.40 -0.34
N GLY A 279 1.11 -8.65 -0.82
CA GLY A 279 1.13 -8.96 -2.25
C GLY A 279 -0.03 -8.31 -3.02
N SER A 280 -1.27 -8.35 -2.49
CA SER A 280 -2.41 -7.64 -3.11
C SER A 280 -2.15 -6.15 -3.21
N LEU A 281 -1.59 -5.49 -2.19
CA LEU A 281 -1.23 -4.07 -2.31
C LEU A 281 -0.19 -3.83 -3.41
N GLU A 282 0.81 -4.70 -3.56
CA GLU A 282 1.78 -4.60 -4.66
C GLU A 282 1.16 -4.71 -6.05
N PHE A 283 0.00 -5.36 -6.15
CA PHE A 283 -0.80 -5.40 -7.39
C PHE A 283 -1.82 -4.28 -7.49
N LEU A 284 -2.16 -3.56 -6.41
CA LEU A 284 -3.27 -2.61 -6.42
C LEU A 284 -2.88 -1.16 -6.16
N TRP A 285 -1.63 -0.88 -5.77
CA TRP A 285 -1.17 0.49 -5.50
C TRP A 285 -1.49 1.44 -6.64
N HIS A 286 -1.40 0.99 -7.89
CA HIS A 286 -1.73 1.84 -9.02
C HIS A 286 -3.23 2.12 -9.15
N ILE A 287 -4.12 1.17 -8.80
CA ILE A 287 -5.57 1.45 -8.71
C ILE A 287 -5.84 2.49 -7.64
N ILE A 288 -5.32 2.24 -6.44
CA ILE A 288 -5.51 3.11 -5.28
C ILE A 288 -4.97 4.52 -5.60
N LEU A 289 -3.83 4.61 -6.28
CA LEU A 289 -3.20 5.87 -6.63
C LEU A 289 -3.67 6.45 -7.98
N GLY A 290 -4.73 5.90 -8.59
CA GLY A 290 -5.52 6.57 -9.63
C GLY A 290 -5.34 6.10 -11.07
N LEU A 291 -4.77 4.92 -11.29
CA LEU A 291 -4.77 4.25 -12.60
C LEU A 291 -5.92 3.25 -12.68
N HIS A 292 -6.40 3.01 -13.90
CA HIS A 292 -7.35 1.93 -14.19
C HIS A 292 -6.60 0.83 -14.98
N PRO A 293 -6.18 -0.26 -14.33
CA PRO A 293 -5.29 -1.26 -14.95
C PRO A 293 -5.99 -2.29 -15.81
N ALA A 294 -7.32 -2.40 -15.73
CA ALA A 294 -8.06 -3.36 -16.52
C ALA A 294 -7.81 -3.09 -18.01
N TYR A 295 -7.20 -4.06 -18.69
CA TYR A 295 -6.86 -4.00 -20.12
C TYR A 295 -5.97 -2.81 -20.53
N MET A 296 -5.23 -2.22 -19.58
CA MET A 296 -4.28 -1.15 -19.91
C MET A 296 -3.23 -1.70 -20.88
N LEU A 297 -2.99 -0.97 -21.97
CA LEU A 297 -1.92 -1.30 -22.90
C LEU A 297 -0.58 -0.93 -22.28
N PRO A 298 0.51 -1.63 -22.63
CA PRO A 298 1.85 -1.21 -22.24
C PRO A 298 2.08 0.25 -22.66
N PRO A 299 2.72 1.09 -21.83
CA PRO A 299 3.09 2.44 -22.22
C PRO A 299 3.86 2.41 -23.55
N ARG A 300 3.43 3.22 -24.52
CA ARG A 300 4.10 3.31 -25.82
C ARG A 300 4.98 4.56 -25.86
N THR A 301 6.20 4.40 -26.34
CA THR A 301 7.13 5.53 -26.57
C THR A 301 6.51 6.56 -27.52
N ASN A 302 6.66 7.85 -27.22
CA ASN A 302 6.24 8.99 -28.06
C ASN A 302 4.72 9.11 -28.26
N THR A 303 3.92 8.70 -27.28
CA THR A 303 2.46 8.85 -27.32
C THR A 303 1.96 9.58 -26.07
N ASN A 304 0.70 10.02 -26.05
CA ASN A 304 0.07 10.55 -24.82
C ASN A 304 -0.12 9.47 -23.73
N THR A 305 0.14 8.20 -24.05
CA THR A 305 0.20 7.07 -23.11
C THR A 305 1.62 6.78 -22.62
N ASP A 306 2.60 7.54 -23.10
CA ASP A 306 3.99 7.44 -22.66
C ASP A 306 4.12 8.03 -21.25
N LEU A 307 4.87 7.38 -20.36
CA LEU A 307 5.21 7.94 -19.04
C LEU A 307 6.05 9.22 -19.16
N CYS A 308 6.60 9.49 -20.34
CA CYS A 308 7.53 10.57 -20.55
C CYS A 308 7.05 11.97 -20.25
N HIS A 309 5.78 12.26 -20.53
CA HIS A 309 5.23 13.59 -20.27
C HIS A 309 5.21 13.95 -18.78
N LEU A 310 5.40 12.97 -17.89
CA LEU A 310 5.47 13.11 -16.44
C LEU A 310 6.85 13.58 -15.93
N PHE A 311 7.86 13.64 -16.80
CA PHE A 311 9.23 14.02 -16.45
C PHE A 311 9.64 15.33 -17.15
N TYR A 312 10.56 16.06 -16.54
CA TYR A 312 11.22 17.21 -17.18
C TYR A 312 12.11 16.73 -18.34
N PRO A 313 11.88 17.19 -19.59
CA PRO A 313 12.62 16.69 -20.75
C PRO A 313 14.14 16.93 -20.69
N SER A 314 14.57 18.03 -20.05
CA SER A 314 15.98 18.42 -19.92
C SER A 314 16.71 17.72 -18.77
N CYS A 315 15.99 16.96 -17.93
CA CYS A 315 16.57 16.35 -16.75
C CYS A 315 17.36 15.09 -17.10
N ARG A 316 18.61 14.99 -16.60
CA ARG A 316 19.55 13.92 -16.98
C ARG A 316 19.05 12.51 -16.64
N GLY A 317 18.33 12.35 -15.53
CA GLY A 317 17.77 11.06 -15.09
C GLY A 317 16.39 10.74 -15.68
N SER A 318 15.85 11.59 -16.57
CA SER A 318 14.53 11.38 -17.15
C SER A 318 14.49 10.08 -17.97
N LEU A 319 13.46 9.25 -17.75
CA LEU A 319 13.23 8.00 -18.49
C LEU A 319 13.04 8.24 -20.02
N CYS A 320 12.85 9.49 -20.42
CA CYS A 320 12.67 9.91 -21.81
C CYS A 320 13.95 10.06 -22.61
N LYS A 321 15.09 10.12 -21.92
CA LYS A 321 16.37 10.33 -22.58
C LYS A 321 16.93 9.01 -23.12
N GLU A 322 16.56 7.88 -22.52
CA GLU A 322 17.13 6.57 -22.77
C GLU A 322 16.05 5.48 -22.57
N THR A 323 15.09 5.32 -23.48
CA THR A 323 14.01 4.32 -23.25
C THR A 323 14.37 2.94 -23.84
N TYR A 324 14.70 1.99 -22.95
CA TYR A 324 14.44 0.56 -23.16
C TYR A 324 13.36 0.14 -22.17
N LEU A 325 12.09 0.11 -22.59
CA LEU A 325 11.05 -0.59 -21.82
C LEU A 325 11.27 -2.10 -21.96
N LYS A 326 11.28 -2.82 -20.83
CA LYS A 326 11.36 -4.28 -20.81
C LYS A 326 9.94 -4.84 -20.72
N TYR A 327 9.50 -5.52 -21.77
CA TYR A 327 8.16 -6.11 -21.81
C TYR A 327 8.18 -7.57 -21.42
N TYR A 328 7.35 -7.94 -20.44
CA TYR A 328 6.98 -9.32 -20.19
C TYR A 328 5.54 -9.53 -20.65
N VAL A 329 5.38 -9.96 -21.90
CA VAL A 329 4.12 -10.54 -22.33
C VAL A 329 4.12 -11.96 -21.78
N HIS A 330 3.35 -12.22 -20.72
CA HIS A 330 3.05 -13.60 -20.39
C HIS A 330 2.39 -14.21 -21.63
N PRO A 331 2.93 -15.29 -22.23
CA PRO A 331 2.19 -16.01 -23.23
C PRO A 331 0.86 -16.35 -22.57
N HIS A 332 -0.26 -15.91 -23.16
CA HIS A 332 -1.57 -16.39 -22.74
C HIS A 332 -1.42 -17.90 -22.52
N PRO A 333 -1.86 -18.47 -21.38
CA PRO A 333 -1.94 -19.91 -21.28
C PRO A 333 -2.70 -20.33 -22.53
N LYS A 334 -2.02 -21.04 -23.44
CA LYS A 334 -2.61 -21.49 -24.71
C LYS A 334 -3.98 -22.00 -24.34
N SER A 335 -5.00 -21.38 -24.93
CA SER A 335 -6.41 -21.72 -24.76
C SER A 335 -6.51 -23.18 -24.36
N PHE A 336 -7.03 -23.42 -23.15
CA PHE A 336 -7.41 -24.76 -22.73
C PHE A 336 -8.19 -25.35 -23.91
N ASN A 337 -7.56 -26.28 -24.62
CA ASN A 337 -8.12 -26.84 -25.83
C ASN A 337 -9.42 -27.51 -25.37
N SER A 338 -10.57 -27.00 -25.82
CA SER A 338 -11.90 -27.53 -25.52
C SER A 338 -12.15 -28.89 -26.16
N THR A 339 -11.11 -29.65 -26.50
CA THR A 339 -11.15 -30.94 -27.18
C THR A 339 -11.08 -32.16 -26.26
N SER A 340 -11.39 -32.05 -24.96
CA SER A 340 -11.51 -33.24 -24.09
C SER A 340 -12.91 -33.55 -23.56
N LEU A 341 -13.96 -32.86 -24.05
CA LEU A 341 -15.35 -33.21 -23.75
C LEU A 341 -16.04 -34.05 -24.86
N GLU A 342 -15.28 -34.74 -25.71
CA GLU A 342 -15.79 -35.70 -26.70
C GLU A 342 -15.22 -37.14 -26.53
N GLN A 343 -14.55 -37.43 -25.41
CA GLN A 343 -14.06 -38.78 -25.10
C GLN A 343 -14.61 -39.32 -23.77
N THR A 344 -15.91 -39.16 -23.54
CA THR A 344 -16.66 -39.97 -22.55
C THR A 344 -18.09 -40.22 -23.02
N LEU A 345 -18.26 -40.59 -24.30
CA LEU A 345 -19.50 -41.18 -24.84
C LEU A 345 -19.24 -42.28 -25.88
N LYS A 346 -18.08 -42.94 -25.82
CA LYS A 346 -17.82 -44.22 -26.49
C LYS A 346 -16.81 -45.04 -25.68
N GLU A 347 -17.30 -45.53 -24.56
CA GLU A 347 -17.00 -46.78 -23.83
C GLU A 347 -17.99 -46.82 -22.65
#